data_AF-A0A8T4YGG5-F1
#
_entry.id   AF-A0A8T4YGG5-F1
#
_cell.length_a   1.000
_cell.length_b   1.000
_cell.length_c   1.000
_cell.angle_alpha   90.00
_cell.angle_beta   90.00
_cell.angle_gamma   90.00
#
_symmetry.space_group_name_H-M   'P 1'
#
loop_
_entity.id
_entity.type
_entity.pdbx_description
1 polymer ?
#
loop_
_entity_poly.entity_id
_entity_poly.type
_entity_poly.pdbx_seq_one_letter_code
_entity_poly.pdbx_strand_id
1 'polypeptide(L)'
;YTLLATSAILVTVTVLIGRAWCAWACPVMTVNEFIEYIMKKRRYKPVAERGKKKIELGETRFATLAGVVTAAGISQSPAWCSICPIGAICRTRSSGLLVAGAETLILGMVFSANMYEKRFFCKYLCPVGGLLILLSKVSSLIIPRAGEKCTECKVCEYVCPEGIPLFSNPDMSKCTKCLVCYSNCPYGAVKIDVI
;
A
#
# COMPACT_ATOMS: atom_id res chain seq x y z
N TYR A 1 31.77 -10.06 -8.73
CA TYR A 1 30.82 -10.92 -9.45
C TYR A 1 29.71 -11.47 -8.57
N THR A 2 30.01 -12.07 -7.41
CA THR A 2 29.00 -12.56 -6.45
C THR A 2 28.03 -11.48 -5.97
N LEU A 3 28.51 -10.26 -5.67
CA LEU A 3 27.66 -9.13 -5.27
C LEU A 3 26.72 -8.62 -6.37
N LEU A 4 27.15 -8.69 -7.64
CA LEU A 4 26.31 -8.27 -8.78
C LEU A 4 25.23 -9.33 -9.08
N ALA A 5 25.58 -10.61 -8.94
CA ALA A 5 24.63 -11.70 -9.09
C ALA A 5 23.56 -11.67 -7.99
N THR A 6 23.94 -11.42 -6.73
CA THR A 6 22.98 -11.34 -5.62
C THR A 6 22.07 -10.13 -5.74
N SER A 7 22.59 -8.95 -6.13
CA SER A 7 21.75 -7.77 -6.38
C SER A 7 20.78 -8.00 -7.55
N ALA A 8 21.23 -8.65 -8.63
CA ALA A 8 20.38 -8.95 -9.78
C ALA A 8 19.24 -9.90 -9.39
N ILE A 9 19.53 -10.97 -8.66
CA ILE A 9 18.52 -11.92 -8.17
C ILE A 9 17.50 -11.23 -7.27
N LEU A 10 17.95 -10.39 -6.32
CA LEU A 10 17.05 -9.65 -5.43
C LEU A 10 16.15 -8.68 -6.20
N VAL A 11 16.69 -7.97 -7.19
CA VAL A 11 15.91 -7.07 -8.03
C VAL A 11 14.90 -7.86 -8.86
N THR A 12 15.31 -8.96 -9.49
CA THR A 12 14.41 -9.83 -10.26
C THR A 12 13.28 -10.37 -9.38
N VAL A 13 13.58 -10.90 -8.20
CA VAL A 13 12.57 -11.39 -7.25
C VAL A 13 11.63 -10.27 -6.80
N THR A 14 12.16 -9.07 -6.52
CA THR A 14 11.35 -7.92 -6.10
C THR A 14 10.42 -7.46 -7.23
N VAL A 15 10.92 -7.43 -8.47
CA VAL A 15 10.12 -7.10 -9.66
C VAL A 15 9.05 -8.17 -9.89
N LEU A 16 9.37 -9.44 -9.67
CA LEU A 16 8.43 -10.55 -9.83
C LEU A 16 7.28 -10.51 -8.81
N ILE A 17 7.63 -10.24 -7.55
CA ILE A 17 6.69 -10.12 -6.42
C ILE A 17 5.86 -8.81 -6.54
N GLY A 18 6.43 -7.76 -7.12
CA GLY A 18 5.76 -6.48 -7.38
C GLY A 18 5.14 -5.89 -6.11
N ARG A 19 3.87 -5.49 -6.17
CA ARG A 19 3.12 -4.92 -5.02
C ARG A 19 2.80 -5.90 -3.89
N ALA A 20 3.09 -7.21 -4.03
CA ALA A 20 2.85 -8.16 -2.94
C ALA A 20 3.72 -7.86 -1.70
N TRP A 21 4.90 -7.26 -1.89
CA TRP A 21 5.76 -6.85 -0.78
C TRP A 21 5.08 -5.83 0.16
N CYS A 22 4.25 -4.93 -0.39
CA CYS A 22 3.53 -3.94 0.41
C CYS A 22 2.50 -4.57 1.37
N ALA A 23 1.94 -5.72 1.02
CA ALA A 23 0.97 -6.42 1.85
C ALA A 23 1.62 -7.45 2.80
N TRP A 24 2.69 -8.12 2.38
CA TRP A 24 3.26 -9.25 3.12
C TRP A 24 4.50 -8.90 3.96
N ALA A 25 5.30 -7.92 3.54
CA ALA A 25 6.61 -7.63 4.15
C ALA A 25 6.71 -6.22 4.77
N CYS A 26 5.80 -5.30 4.43
CA CYS A 26 5.85 -3.93 4.94
C CYS A 26 5.33 -3.85 6.39
N PRO A 27 6.13 -3.41 7.38
CA PRO A 27 5.69 -3.33 8.78
C PRO A 27 4.56 -2.29 8.98
N VAL A 28 4.52 -1.26 8.12
CA VAL A 28 3.46 -0.23 8.14
C VAL A 28 2.09 -0.83 7.84
N MET A 29 2.05 -1.94 7.09
CA MET A 29 0.81 -2.65 6.77
C MET A 29 0.16 -3.22 8.04
N THR A 30 0.93 -3.92 8.87
CA THR A 30 0.44 -4.49 10.14
C THR A 30 -0.08 -3.40 11.07
N VAL A 31 0.62 -2.25 11.13
CA VAL A 31 0.15 -1.12 11.94
C VAL A 31 -1.17 -0.56 11.39
N ASN A 32 -1.32 -0.45 10.07
CA ASN A 32 -2.58 -0.01 9.46
C ASN A 32 -3.73 -1.00 9.73
N GLU A 33 -3.49 -2.31 9.65
CA GLU A 33 -4.50 -3.32 9.99
C GLU A 33 -4.91 -3.25 11.46
N PHE A 34 -3.95 -3.01 12.36
CA PHE A 34 -4.23 -2.82 13.77
C PHE A 34 -5.06 -1.55 14.04
N ILE A 35 -4.75 -0.45 13.36
CA ILE A 35 -5.53 0.80 13.43
C ILE A 35 -6.94 0.55 12.89
N GLU A 36 -7.09 -0.13 11.75
CA GLU A 36 -8.40 -0.49 11.20
C GLU A 36 -9.20 -1.39 12.16
N TYR A 37 -8.54 -2.33 12.84
CA TYR A 37 -9.16 -3.16 13.88
C TYR A 37 -9.65 -2.31 15.07
N ILE A 38 -8.84 -1.38 15.57
CA ILE A 38 -9.23 -0.46 16.64
C ILE A 38 -10.39 0.44 16.20
N MET A 39 -10.33 1.00 14.99
CA MET A 39 -11.39 1.83 14.44
C MET A 39 -12.71 1.05 14.34
N LYS A 40 -12.68 -0.20 13.86
CA LYS A 40 -13.85 -1.08 13.79
C LYS A 40 -14.41 -1.37 15.18
N LYS A 41 -13.55 -1.65 16.17
CA LYS A 41 -13.95 -1.87 17.58
C LYS A 41 -14.60 -0.63 18.20
N ARG A 42 -14.13 0.57 17.86
CA ARG A 42 -14.70 1.86 18.30
C ARG A 42 -15.87 2.35 17.43
N ARG A 43 -16.35 1.53 16.47
CA ARG A 43 -17.36 1.90 15.45
C ARG A 43 -17.05 3.20 14.69
N TYR A 44 -15.78 3.57 14.58
CA TYR A 44 -15.35 4.74 13.84
C TYR A 44 -15.29 4.40 12.34
N LYS A 45 -16.13 5.07 11.53
CA LYS A 45 -16.06 4.95 10.07
C LYS A 45 -15.13 6.03 9.51
N PRO A 46 -14.16 5.69 8.64
CA PRO A 46 -13.29 6.68 8.02
C PRO A 46 -14.12 7.70 7.23
N VAL A 47 -13.64 8.95 7.18
CA VAL A 47 -14.38 10.09 6.58
C VAL A 47 -14.72 9.84 5.12
N ALA A 48 -13.83 9.18 4.36
CA ALA A 48 -14.05 8.79 2.97
C ALA A 48 -15.18 7.77 2.78
N GLU A 49 -15.55 7.00 3.81
CA GLU A 49 -16.73 6.11 3.79
C GLU A 49 -18.01 6.81 4.25
N ARG A 50 -17.92 8.01 4.84
CA ARG A 50 -19.06 8.82 5.31
C ARG A 50 -19.68 9.69 4.21
N GLY A 51 -18.94 10.00 3.15
CA GLY A 51 -19.42 10.69 1.96
C GLY A 51 -19.07 9.91 0.70
N LYS A 52 -20.01 9.76 -0.25
CA LYS A 52 -19.88 8.99 -1.50
C LYS A 52 -18.75 9.44 -2.46
N LYS A 53 -17.85 10.34 -2.05
CA LYS A 53 -16.70 10.74 -2.86
C LYS A 53 -15.52 9.84 -2.53
N LYS A 54 -15.40 8.72 -3.26
CA LYS A 54 -14.11 8.06 -3.47
C LYS A 54 -13.21 9.14 -4.08
N ILE A 55 -12.21 9.59 -3.34
CA ILE A 55 -11.22 10.51 -3.90
C ILE A 55 -10.45 9.68 -4.93
N GLU A 56 -10.81 9.82 -6.20
CA GLU A 56 -10.07 9.26 -7.33
C GLU A 56 -8.80 10.08 -7.56
N LEU A 57 -7.96 10.17 -6.53
CA LEU A 57 -6.60 10.70 -6.63
C LEU A 57 -5.71 9.62 -7.27
N GLY A 58 -6.02 9.28 -8.52
CA GLY A 58 -5.22 8.37 -9.34
C GLY A 58 -3.84 8.92 -9.68
N GLU A 59 -3.63 10.23 -9.52
CA GLU A 59 -2.48 10.96 -10.06
C GLU A 59 -1.49 11.47 -8.99
N THR A 60 -1.91 11.63 -7.73
CA THR A 60 -1.02 12.22 -6.70
C THR A 60 0.16 11.35 -6.33
N ARG A 61 0.07 10.03 -6.52
CA ARG A 61 1.17 9.08 -6.26
C ARG A 61 2.33 9.26 -7.22
N PHE A 62 2.01 9.59 -8.47
CA PHE A 62 3.00 9.87 -9.50
C PHE A 62 3.58 11.27 -9.31
N ALA A 63 2.76 12.22 -8.84
CA ALA A 63 3.22 13.54 -8.43
C ALA A 63 4.19 13.48 -7.23
N THR A 64 3.91 12.66 -6.21
CA THR A 64 4.84 12.47 -5.09
C THR A 64 6.11 11.75 -5.52
N LEU A 65 6.02 10.73 -6.39
CA LEU A 65 7.19 10.12 -7.01
C LEU A 65 8.06 11.15 -7.74
N ALA A 66 7.46 11.94 -8.63
CA ALA A 66 8.17 12.96 -9.38
C ALA A 66 8.82 13.99 -8.44
N GLY A 67 8.08 14.48 -7.44
CA GLY A 67 8.60 15.40 -6.44
C GLY A 67 9.78 14.84 -5.66
N VAL A 68 9.72 13.56 -5.26
CA VAL A 68 10.81 12.89 -4.54
C VAL A 68 12.03 12.68 -5.41
N VAL A 69 11.86 12.28 -6.67
CA VAL A 69 12.97 12.11 -7.62
C VAL A 69 13.65 13.45 -7.88
N THR A 70 12.88 14.53 -8.08
CA THR A 70 13.41 15.88 -8.27
C THR A 70 14.13 16.37 -7.01
N ALA A 71 13.55 16.20 -5.83
CA ALA A 71 14.17 16.58 -4.56
C ALA A 71 15.47 15.78 -4.28
N ALA A 72 15.48 14.48 -4.59
CA ALA A 72 16.67 13.65 -4.48
C ALA A 72 17.77 14.09 -5.46
N GLY A 73 17.40 14.46 -6.69
CA GLY A 73 18.32 14.99 -7.69
C GLY A 73 18.97 16.31 -7.26
N ILE A 74 18.22 17.18 -6.57
CA ILE A 74 18.71 18.48 -6.10
C ILE A 74 19.53 18.34 -4.80
N SER A 75 19.03 17.59 -3.82
CA SER A 75 19.61 17.56 -2.46
C SER A 75 20.67 16.47 -2.26
N GLN A 76 20.85 15.54 -3.21
CA GLN A 76 21.72 14.35 -3.14
C GLN A 76 21.55 13.48 -1.88
N SER A 77 20.53 13.78 -1.06
CA SER A 77 20.19 13.11 0.19
C SER A 77 18.82 12.48 0.03
N PRO A 78 18.55 11.32 0.64
CA PRO A 78 17.24 10.68 0.57
C PRO A 78 16.25 11.46 1.46
N ALA A 79 15.75 12.59 0.95
CA ALA A 79 14.79 13.46 1.63
C ALA A 79 13.52 12.71 2.06
N TRP A 80 13.17 11.65 1.32
CA TRP A 80 12.04 10.77 1.65
C TRP A 80 12.21 10.04 2.99
N CYS A 81 13.43 9.74 3.42
CA CYS A 81 13.67 9.06 4.70
C CYS A 81 13.28 9.93 5.91
N SER A 82 13.15 11.25 5.76
CA SER A 82 12.67 12.15 6.82
C SER A 82 11.14 12.18 6.95
N ILE A 83 10.42 11.84 5.88
CA ILE A 83 8.95 11.87 5.84
C ILE A 83 8.36 10.45 5.95
N CYS A 84 9.13 9.44 5.58
CA CYS A 84 8.68 8.05 5.58
C CYS A 84 8.58 7.50 7.01
N PRO A 85 7.46 6.84 7.39
CA PRO A 85 7.32 6.22 8.71
C PRO A 85 8.37 5.15 8.99
N ILE A 86 8.89 4.47 7.95
CA ILE A 86 9.98 3.50 8.08
C ILE A 86 11.28 4.21 8.48
N GLY A 87 11.57 5.35 7.87
CA GLY A 87 12.76 6.15 8.18
C GLY A 87 12.74 6.69 9.61
N ALA A 88 11.55 7.09 10.08
CA ALA A 88 11.33 7.51 11.47
C ALA A 88 11.60 6.36 12.47
N ILE A 89 11.11 5.14 12.18
CA ILE A 89 11.38 3.97 13.04
C ILE A 89 12.89 3.65 13.10
N CYS A 90 13.57 3.69 11.96
CA CYS A 90 15.01 3.43 11.89
C CYS A 90 15.84 4.51 12.61
N ARG A 91 15.49 5.79 12.48
CA ARG A 91 16.20 6.88 13.14
C ARG A 91 16.01 6.87 14.65
N THR A 92 14.78 6.70 15.12
CA THR A 92 14.46 6.67 16.56
C THR A 92 15.29 5.61 17.31
N ARG A 93 15.61 4.47 16.68
CA ARG A 93 16.48 3.45 17.29
C ARG A 93 17.97 3.83 17.30
N SER A 94 18.41 4.66 16.37
CA SER A 94 19.82 5.05 16.19
C SER A 94 20.24 6.31 16.94
N SER A 95 19.35 7.29 17.14
CA SER A 95 19.70 8.65 17.59
C SER A 95 19.31 9.01 19.04
N GLY A 96 18.74 8.09 19.80
CA GLY A 96 18.40 8.31 21.22
C GLY A 96 17.18 9.21 21.46
N LEU A 97 16.69 9.18 22.71
CA LEU A 97 15.34 9.59 23.16
C LEU A 97 14.90 11.04 22.82
N LEU A 98 15.83 11.96 22.53
CA LEU A 98 15.52 13.38 22.31
C LEU A 98 15.03 13.71 20.87
N VAL A 99 15.40 12.92 19.86
CA VAL A 99 14.88 13.07 18.48
C VAL A 99 13.50 12.40 18.33
N ALA A 100 13.08 11.61 19.32
CA ALA A 100 11.82 10.88 19.32
C ALA A 100 10.58 11.81 19.27
N GLY A 101 10.67 13.06 19.77
CA GLY A 101 9.54 13.99 19.80
C GLY A 101 9.05 14.41 18.42
N ALA A 102 9.96 14.83 17.54
CA ALA A 102 9.59 15.25 16.18
C ALA A 102 9.16 14.07 15.30
N GLU A 103 9.81 12.91 15.44
CA GLU A 103 9.46 11.73 14.65
C GLU A 103 8.15 11.06 15.11
N THR A 104 7.84 11.09 16.41
CA THR A 104 6.52 10.65 16.91
C THR A 104 5.39 11.57 16.44
N LEU A 105 5.63 12.87 16.25
CA LEU A 105 4.67 13.78 15.64
C LEU A 105 4.42 13.45 14.17
N ILE A 106 5.47 13.16 13.39
CA ILE A 106 5.33 12.77 11.98
C ILE A 106 4.58 11.44 11.87
N LEU A 107 4.92 10.45 12.69
CA LEU A 107 4.18 9.18 12.75
C LEU A 107 2.72 9.42 13.15
N GLY A 108 2.46 10.23 14.18
CA GLY A 108 1.11 10.60 14.61
C GLY A 108 0.31 11.31 13.51
N MET A 109 0.95 12.19 12.73
CA MET A 109 0.33 12.88 11.59
C MET A 109 0.02 11.91 10.44
N VAL A 110 0.96 11.02 10.11
CA VAL A 110 0.79 10.01 9.06
C VAL A 110 -0.31 9.01 9.44
N PHE A 111 -0.35 8.57 10.70
CA PHE A 111 -1.35 7.64 11.18
C PHE A 111 -2.72 8.29 11.40
N SER A 112 -2.79 9.56 11.83
CA SER A 112 -4.07 10.28 11.89
C SER A 112 -4.67 10.50 10.50
N ALA A 113 -3.85 10.59 9.45
CA ALA A 113 -4.34 10.60 8.08
C ALA A 113 -5.12 9.30 7.72
N ASN A 114 -4.85 8.16 8.36
CA ASN A 114 -5.64 6.95 8.17
C ASN A 114 -7.08 7.05 8.72
N MET A 115 -7.37 8.02 9.60
CA MET A 115 -8.75 8.28 10.03
C MET A 115 -9.61 8.88 8.91
N TYR A 116 -8.98 9.52 7.91
CA TYR A 116 -9.69 10.05 6.75
C TYR A 116 -10.00 8.94 5.73
N GLU A 117 -8.99 8.16 5.34
CA GLU A 117 -9.14 7.02 4.42
C GLU A 117 -8.20 5.88 4.82
N LYS A 118 -8.65 4.64 4.65
CA LYS A 118 -7.82 3.46 4.91
C LYS A 118 -6.52 3.57 4.11
N ARG A 119 -5.38 3.47 4.79
CA ARG A 119 -4.03 3.46 4.20
C ARG A 119 -3.72 4.70 3.37
N PHE A 120 -4.20 5.86 3.80
CA PHE A 120 -4.04 7.14 3.08
C PHE A 120 -2.59 7.41 2.66
N PHE A 121 -1.62 7.23 3.57
CA PHE A 121 -0.21 7.44 3.27
C PHE A 121 0.32 6.50 2.19
N CYS A 122 0.04 5.20 2.31
CA CYS A 122 0.46 4.21 1.32
C CYS A 122 -0.23 4.43 -0.04
N LYS A 123 -1.47 4.91 -0.02
CA LYS A 123 -2.28 5.15 -1.21
C LYS A 123 -1.91 6.45 -1.93
N TYR A 124 -1.48 7.52 -1.25
CA TYR A 124 -1.28 8.82 -1.91
C TYR A 124 0.13 9.39 -1.77
N LEU A 125 0.79 9.16 -0.64
CA LEU A 125 2.08 9.78 -0.37
C LEU A 125 3.25 8.88 -0.75
N CYS A 126 3.12 7.56 -0.60
CA CYS A 126 4.25 6.63 -0.74
C CYS A 126 4.76 6.51 -2.20
N PRO A 127 6.00 6.95 -2.50
CA PRO A 127 6.58 6.90 -3.85
C PRO A 127 6.94 5.46 -4.25
N VAL A 128 7.33 4.63 -3.28
CA VAL A 128 7.57 3.19 -3.50
C VAL A 128 6.31 2.50 -4.01
N GLY A 129 5.14 2.91 -3.48
CA GLY A 129 3.85 2.40 -3.93
C GLY A 129 3.59 2.70 -5.41
N GLY A 130 3.92 3.91 -5.88
CA GLY A 130 3.79 4.28 -7.29
C GLY A 130 4.75 3.51 -8.20
N LEU A 131 5.99 3.31 -7.77
CA LEU A 131 7.00 2.59 -8.56
C LEU A 131 6.59 1.13 -8.75
N LEU A 132 6.09 0.51 -7.68
CA LEU A 132 5.61 -0.87 -7.71
C LEU A 132 4.34 -1.03 -8.56
N ILE A 133 3.51 0.01 -8.77
CA ILE A 133 2.38 -0.06 -9.73
C ILE A 133 2.92 -0.23 -11.16
N LEU A 134 3.95 0.53 -11.53
CA LEU A 134 4.58 0.43 -12.85
C LEU A 134 5.22 -0.94 -13.05
N LEU A 135 5.93 -1.43 -12.03
CA LEU A 135 6.54 -2.77 -12.06
C LEU A 135 5.50 -3.89 -12.09
N SER A 136 4.38 -3.73 -11.36
CA SER A 136 3.31 -4.75 -11.32
C SER A 136 2.55 -4.89 -12.64
N LYS A 137 2.66 -3.93 -13.57
CA LYS A 137 2.14 -4.09 -14.95
C LYS A 137 2.93 -5.12 -15.75
N VAL A 138 4.23 -5.25 -15.47
CA VAL A 138 5.14 -6.13 -16.24
C VAL A 138 5.20 -7.53 -15.65
N SER A 139 5.09 -7.67 -14.33
CA SER A 139 5.12 -8.98 -13.67
C SER A 139 4.02 -9.12 -12.62
N SER A 140 2.91 -9.74 -13.01
CA SER A 140 1.88 -10.16 -12.07
C SER A 140 1.66 -11.66 -12.13
N LEU A 141 2.40 -12.39 -11.28
CA LEU A 141 2.26 -13.84 -11.08
C LEU A 141 0.93 -14.25 -10.44
N ILE A 142 0.29 -13.41 -9.63
CA ILE A 142 -0.92 -13.78 -8.87
C ILE A 142 -1.98 -12.69 -9.07
N ILE A 143 -3.12 -13.06 -9.66
CA ILE A 143 -4.22 -12.13 -9.92
C ILE A 143 -5.55 -12.75 -9.45
N PRO A 144 -6.21 -12.16 -8.43
CA PRO A 144 -7.56 -12.59 -8.05
C PRO A 144 -8.58 -12.11 -9.08
N ARG A 145 -9.45 -13.00 -9.57
CA ARG A 145 -10.55 -12.69 -10.48
C ARG A 145 -11.89 -13.16 -9.93
N ALA A 146 -12.96 -12.49 -10.36
CA ALA A 146 -14.31 -12.98 -10.13
C ALA A 146 -14.56 -14.20 -11.03
N GLY A 147 -14.91 -15.34 -10.43
CA GLY A 147 -15.38 -16.50 -11.15
C GLY A 147 -16.87 -16.41 -11.49
N GLU A 148 -17.37 -17.43 -12.19
CA GLU A 148 -18.76 -17.51 -12.69
C GLU A 148 -19.82 -17.50 -11.59
N LYS A 149 -19.47 -17.89 -10.35
CA LYS A 149 -20.37 -17.88 -9.19
C LYS A 149 -20.54 -16.49 -8.55
N CYS A 150 -20.00 -15.44 -9.15
CA CYS A 150 -20.06 -14.09 -8.60
C CYS A 150 -21.49 -13.51 -8.68
N THR A 151 -22.04 -13.08 -7.56
CA THR A 151 -23.38 -12.47 -7.45
C THR A 151 -23.35 -10.94 -7.33
N GLU A 152 -22.20 -10.32 -7.65
CA GLU A 152 -22.02 -8.86 -7.57
C GLU A 152 -22.37 -8.24 -6.20
N CYS A 153 -22.21 -9.00 -5.11
CA CYS A 153 -22.53 -8.56 -3.75
C CYS A 153 -21.66 -7.40 -3.21
N LYS A 154 -20.64 -6.95 -3.97
CA LYS A 154 -19.68 -5.86 -3.63
C LYS A 154 -18.89 -6.04 -2.33
N VAL A 155 -19.01 -7.19 -1.64
CA VAL A 155 -18.24 -7.47 -0.42
C VAL A 155 -16.74 -7.41 -0.70
N CYS A 156 -16.28 -7.98 -1.82
CA CYS A 156 -14.88 -7.95 -2.22
C CYS A 156 -14.34 -6.51 -2.43
N GLU A 157 -15.15 -5.60 -2.98
CA GLU A 157 -14.80 -4.19 -3.13
C GLU A 157 -14.71 -3.50 -1.78
N TYR A 158 -15.64 -3.80 -0.85
CA TYR A 158 -15.68 -3.20 0.48
C TYR A 158 -14.53 -3.64 1.39
N VAL A 159 -14.17 -4.94 1.37
CA VAL A 159 -13.04 -5.45 2.15
C VAL A 159 -11.69 -5.17 1.51
N CYS A 160 -11.65 -4.84 0.20
CA CYS A 160 -10.41 -4.52 -0.48
C CYS A 160 -9.87 -3.18 0.04
N PRO A 161 -8.62 -3.14 0.54
CA PRO A 161 -8.02 -1.89 1.01
C PRO A 161 -7.81 -0.86 -0.11
N GLU A 162 -7.71 -1.33 -1.35
CA GLU A 162 -7.61 -0.47 -2.54
C GLU A 162 -8.99 -0.17 -3.16
N GLY A 163 -10.06 -0.82 -2.66
CA GLY A 163 -11.43 -0.63 -3.14
C GLY A 163 -11.65 -1.09 -4.59
N ILE A 164 -11.02 -2.19 -5.00
CA ILE A 164 -11.03 -2.70 -6.38
C ILE A 164 -12.31 -3.51 -6.65
N PRO A 165 -13.13 -3.15 -7.66
CA PRO A 165 -14.36 -3.87 -8.00
C PRO A 165 -14.09 -5.09 -8.89
N LEU A 166 -13.94 -6.29 -8.31
CA LEU A 166 -13.57 -7.51 -9.06
C LEU A 166 -14.57 -7.95 -10.15
N PHE A 167 -15.83 -7.54 -10.04
CA PHE A 167 -16.90 -7.93 -10.97
C PHE A 167 -16.78 -7.26 -12.35
N SER A 168 -16.05 -6.14 -12.44
CA SER A 168 -15.98 -5.31 -13.65
C SER A 168 -14.59 -5.35 -14.31
N ASN A 169 -13.90 -6.50 -14.27
CA ASN A 169 -12.55 -6.68 -14.84
C ASN A 169 -11.61 -5.47 -14.66
N PRO A 170 -11.34 -5.05 -13.41
CA PRO A 170 -10.65 -3.80 -13.13
C PRO A 170 -9.15 -3.90 -13.42
N ASP A 171 -8.49 -2.74 -13.53
CA ASP A 171 -7.03 -2.65 -13.58
C ASP A 171 -6.37 -3.25 -12.33
N MET A 172 -5.80 -4.45 -12.49
CA MET A 172 -5.12 -5.18 -11.40
C MET A 172 -3.75 -4.59 -11.04
N SER A 173 -3.27 -3.58 -11.76
CA SER A 173 -2.02 -2.87 -11.48
C SER A 173 -2.00 -2.24 -10.07
N LYS A 174 -3.17 -1.90 -9.52
CA LYS A 174 -3.33 -1.33 -8.18
C LYS A 174 -3.36 -2.42 -7.09
N CYS A 175 -3.62 -3.67 -7.45
CA CYS A 175 -3.79 -4.78 -6.50
C CYS A 175 -2.48 -5.05 -5.75
N THR A 176 -2.58 -5.08 -4.41
CA THR A 176 -1.45 -5.42 -3.52
C THR A 176 -1.33 -6.92 -3.27
N LYS A 177 -2.16 -7.76 -3.90
CA LYS A 177 -2.12 -9.23 -3.80
C LYS A 177 -2.18 -9.72 -2.34
N CYS A 178 -2.95 -9.02 -1.50
CA CYS A 178 -3.18 -9.37 -0.10
C CYS A 178 -4.18 -10.52 0.08
N LEU A 179 -4.94 -10.88 -0.97
CA LEU A 179 -5.91 -11.98 -1.00
C LEU A 179 -7.03 -11.92 0.07
N VAL A 180 -7.22 -10.76 0.71
CA VAL A 180 -8.32 -10.52 1.67
C VAL A 180 -9.70 -10.71 1.01
N CYS A 181 -9.80 -10.42 -0.30
CA CYS A 181 -11.01 -10.65 -1.08
C CYS A 181 -11.33 -12.16 -1.28
N TYR A 182 -10.32 -13.02 -1.32
CA TYR A 182 -10.49 -14.47 -1.42
C TYR A 182 -10.97 -15.04 -0.08
N SER A 183 -10.35 -14.63 1.04
CA SER A 183 -10.70 -15.15 2.37
C SER A 183 -12.05 -14.68 2.91
N ASN A 184 -12.52 -13.49 2.52
CA ASN A 184 -13.79 -12.92 3.00
C ASN A 184 -14.95 -13.05 2.01
N CYS A 185 -14.80 -13.84 0.92
CA CYS A 185 -15.88 -14.02 -0.05
C CYS A 185 -16.96 -14.97 0.52
N PRO A 186 -18.22 -14.53 0.70
CA PRO A 186 -19.27 -15.39 1.26
C PRO A 186 -19.71 -16.52 0.32
N TYR A 187 -19.49 -16.35 -1.00
CA TYR A 187 -19.89 -17.32 -2.03
C TYR A 187 -18.73 -18.15 -2.57
N GLY A 188 -17.50 -17.94 -2.09
CA GLY A 188 -16.30 -18.62 -2.61
C GLY A 188 -16.10 -18.42 -4.13
N ALA A 189 -16.56 -17.30 -4.68
CA ALA A 189 -16.55 -17.05 -6.11
C ALA A 189 -15.22 -16.49 -6.64
N VAL A 190 -14.31 -16.07 -5.77
CA VAL A 190 -13.02 -15.48 -6.15
C VAL A 190 -12.04 -16.60 -6.52
N LYS A 191 -11.52 -16.58 -7.75
CA LYS A 191 -10.46 -17.49 -8.23
C LYS A 191 -9.12 -16.77 -8.24
N ILE A 192 -8.04 -17.50 -8.06
CA ILE A 192 -6.67 -16.98 -8.13
C ILE A 192 -6.05 -17.54 -9.41
N ASP A 193 -5.82 -16.67 -10.40
CA ASP A 193 -5.06 -17.03 -11.60
C ASP A 193 -3.57 -16.84 -11.31
N VAL A 194 -2.78 -17.86 -11.65
CA VAL A 194 -1.32 -17.83 -11.61
C VAL A 194 -0.81 -17.86 -13.05
N ILE A 195 -0.04 -16.83 -13.44
CA ILE A 195 0.60 -16.74 -14.77
C ILE A 195 2.00 -17.33 -14.69
#